data_AF-A0A1X9QDS2-F1
#
_entry.id   AF-A0A1X9QDS2-F1
#
_cell.length_a   1.000
_cell.length_b   1.000
_cell.length_c   1.000
_cell.angle_alpha   90.00
_cell.angle_beta   90.00
_cell.angle_gamma   90.00
#
_symmetry.space_group_name_H-M   'P 1'
#
loop_
_entity.id
_entity.type
_entity.pdbx_description
1 polymer ?
#
loop_
_entity_poly.entity_id
_entity_poly.type
_entity_poly.pdbx_seq_one_letter_code
_entity_poly.pdbx_strand_id
1 'polypeptide(L)'
;MLRQAASSSLAALRATSLQACGNSAARDAGSNVMVSSTMAQHCWHQQRGLKVPVQNNNVDKAFSQLSRKLRAEGMIDKWRDQVEFTKPALRRVLNQKETAHRLKVERFRALMSWVLKRKARGF
;
A
#
# COMPACT_ATOMS: atom_id res chain seq x y z
N MET A 1 9.23 -22.25 -55.37
CA MET A 1 9.32 -23.08 -54.13
C MET A 1 10.78 -23.13 -53.70
N LEU A 2 11.15 -22.45 -52.61
CA LEU A 2 12.49 -22.53 -52.00
C LEU A 2 12.54 -21.79 -50.64
N ARG A 3 13.13 -22.47 -49.63
CA ARG A 3 13.78 -21.98 -48.40
C ARG A 3 12.87 -21.50 -47.25
N GLN A 4 13.17 -21.70 -45.96
CA GLN A 4 14.23 -22.41 -45.22
C GLN A 4 13.76 -22.51 -43.74
N ALA A 5 14.28 -23.50 -43.02
CA ALA A 5 14.05 -23.76 -41.60
C ALA A 5 14.77 -22.76 -40.68
N ALA A 6 14.21 -22.51 -39.48
CA ALA A 6 14.96 -22.10 -38.30
C ALA A 6 14.27 -22.61 -37.03
N SER A 7 14.91 -23.62 -36.44
CA SER A 7 14.77 -24.21 -35.12
C SER A 7 15.33 -23.31 -34.01
N SER A 8 14.77 -23.40 -32.80
CA SER A 8 15.42 -23.43 -31.45
C SER A 8 14.48 -22.82 -30.40
N SER A 9 13.92 -23.52 -29.40
CA SER A 9 14.46 -24.33 -28.30
C SER A 9 15.35 -23.56 -27.31
N LEU A 10 14.71 -22.95 -26.30
CA LEU A 10 15.29 -22.60 -25.00
C LEU A 10 14.28 -23.09 -23.95
N ALA A 11 14.39 -24.31 -23.44
CA ALA A 11 15.33 -24.75 -22.40
C ALA A 11 15.05 -24.08 -21.03
N ALA A 12 14.28 -24.81 -20.22
CA ALA A 12 14.56 -25.16 -18.83
C ALA A 12 15.08 -24.08 -17.87
N LEU A 13 14.23 -23.70 -16.89
CA LEU A 13 14.68 -23.37 -15.54
C LEU A 13 13.74 -24.00 -14.49
N ARG A 14 14.15 -25.22 -14.09
CA ARG A 14 14.27 -25.73 -12.71
C ARG A 14 13.02 -25.88 -11.85
N ALA A 15 12.55 -27.13 -11.81
CA ALA A 15 12.02 -27.76 -10.61
C ALA A 15 13.18 -28.33 -9.75
N THR A 16 13.20 -28.01 -8.46
CA THR A 16 13.92 -28.67 -7.34
C THR A 16 13.59 -27.86 -6.09
N SER A 17 13.16 -28.36 -4.94
CA SER A 17 13.04 -29.73 -4.43
C SER A 17 12.18 -29.69 -3.16
N LEU A 18 11.30 -30.68 -3.02
CA LEU A 18 10.72 -31.11 -1.76
C LEU A 18 11.81 -31.59 -0.79
N GLN A 19 11.48 -31.50 0.51
CA GLN A 19 11.96 -32.34 1.61
C GLN A 19 13.44 -32.27 2.04
N ALA A 20 13.64 -31.83 3.28
CA ALA A 20 14.43 -32.59 4.23
C ALA A 20 14.00 -32.26 5.67
N CYS A 21 13.38 -33.24 6.32
CA CYS A 21 13.32 -33.34 7.77
C CYS A 21 14.77 -33.47 8.29
N GLY A 22 15.09 -32.71 9.33
CA GLY A 22 16.40 -32.76 9.98
C GLY A 22 16.26 -32.55 11.47
N ASN A 23 15.81 -33.61 12.16
CA ASN A 23 15.98 -33.72 13.61
C ASN A 23 17.49 -33.80 13.88
N SER A 24 18.05 -32.80 14.55
CA SER A 24 19.34 -32.93 15.22
C SER A 24 19.15 -32.58 16.67
N ALA A 25 18.89 -33.64 17.43
CA ALA A 25 19.08 -33.68 18.86
C ALA A 25 20.57 -33.44 19.16
N ALA A 26 20.89 -32.22 19.57
CA ALA A 26 22.08 -31.96 20.36
C ALA A 26 21.60 -31.68 21.79
N ARG A 27 21.82 -32.69 22.64
CA ARG A 27 21.75 -32.59 24.08
C ARG A 27 22.85 -31.63 24.51
N ASP A 28 22.48 -30.59 25.24
CA ASP A 28 23.34 -30.08 26.30
C ASP A 28 22.48 -29.81 27.53
N ALA A 29 22.79 -30.58 28.57
CA ALA A 29 22.31 -30.39 29.91
C ALA A 29 23.07 -29.20 30.52
N GLY A 30 22.36 -28.26 31.13
CA GLY A 30 23.03 -27.21 31.88
C GLY A 30 22.11 -26.13 32.40
N SER A 31 21.81 -26.20 33.69
CA SER A 31 21.45 -25.08 34.56
C SER A 31 20.09 -24.39 34.37
N ASN A 32 19.20 -24.76 35.28
CA ASN A 32 17.99 -24.05 35.66
C ASN A 32 18.33 -22.62 36.13
N VAL A 33 17.90 -21.58 35.40
CA VAL A 33 17.68 -20.26 36.01
C VAL A 33 16.27 -19.80 35.63
N MET A 34 15.41 -19.93 36.63
CA MET A 34 14.07 -19.37 36.69
C MET A 34 14.21 -17.83 36.71
N VAL A 35 14.26 -17.19 35.54
CA VAL A 35 14.06 -15.74 35.43
C VAL A 35 12.68 -15.51 34.87
N SER A 36 11.78 -15.13 35.76
CA SER A 36 10.52 -14.44 35.47
C SER A 36 10.73 -13.43 34.35
N SER A 37 10.10 -13.66 33.19
CA SER A 37 9.92 -12.63 32.19
C SER A 37 8.59 -12.79 31.45
N THR A 38 7.53 -12.84 32.25
CA THR A 38 6.19 -12.34 31.89
C THR A 38 6.19 -10.86 31.46
N MET A 39 7.34 -10.17 31.47
CA MET A 39 7.50 -8.76 31.06
C MET A 39 7.92 -8.56 29.60
N ALA A 40 8.14 -9.61 28.80
CA ALA A 40 8.50 -9.47 27.38
C ALA A 40 7.31 -9.45 26.40
N GLN A 41 6.07 -9.59 26.88
CA GLN A 41 4.87 -9.62 26.04
C GLN A 41 4.17 -8.24 25.90
N HIS A 42 4.65 -7.20 26.60
CA HIS A 42 3.95 -5.89 26.65
C HIS A 42 4.49 -4.80 25.71
N CYS A 43 5.48 -5.07 24.85
CA CYS A 43 6.06 -4.05 23.96
C CYS A 43 5.43 -3.96 22.55
N TRP A 44 4.54 -4.87 22.16
CA TRP A 44 3.91 -4.86 20.82
C TRP A 44 2.62 -4.02 20.70
N HIS A 45 2.23 -3.33 21.78
CA HIS A 45 1.17 -2.32 21.78
C HIS A 45 1.69 -0.88 21.61
N GLN A 46 2.78 -0.69 20.84
CA GLN A 46 3.21 0.63 20.44
C GLN A 46 2.23 1.24 19.42
N GLN A 47 1.31 2.05 19.96
CA GLN A 47 0.66 3.20 19.32
C GLN A 47 -0.02 2.96 17.96
N ARG A 48 -1.05 2.11 17.90
CA ARG A 48 -1.92 2.04 16.70
C ARG A 48 -2.87 3.25 16.68
N GLY A 49 -2.49 4.31 15.95
CA GLY A 49 -3.37 5.46 15.72
C GLY A 49 -2.67 6.68 15.12
N LEU A 50 -3.38 7.43 14.28
CA LEU A 50 -2.94 8.71 13.74
C LEU A 50 -2.85 9.75 14.87
N LYS A 51 -1.63 10.18 15.19
CA LYS A 51 -1.37 11.20 16.22
C LYS A 51 -0.71 12.44 15.59
N VAL A 52 -1.07 13.61 16.10
CA VAL A 52 -0.44 14.88 15.74
C VAL A 52 -0.14 15.63 17.04
N PRO A 53 1.15 15.92 17.34
CA PRO A 53 1.49 16.72 18.51
C PRO A 53 1.03 18.16 18.33
N VAL A 54 0.45 18.74 19.38
CA VAL A 54 0.07 20.16 19.39
C VAL A 54 1.29 20.97 19.78
N GLN A 55 1.83 21.75 18.84
CA GLN A 55 2.98 22.62 19.07
C GLN A 55 2.49 24.04 19.38
N ASN A 56 3.15 24.71 20.33
CA ASN A 56 2.95 26.12 20.66
C ASN A 56 1.48 26.48 21.00
N ASN A 57 0.76 25.59 21.69
CA ASN A 57 -0.67 25.72 22.02
C ASN A 57 -1.60 26.01 20.83
N ASN A 58 -1.14 25.75 19.61
CA ASN A 58 -1.92 26.03 18.40
C ASN A 58 -2.71 24.80 17.97
N VAL A 59 -3.91 24.67 18.55
CA VAL A 59 -4.81 23.54 18.31
C VAL A 59 -5.34 23.54 16.88
N ASP A 60 -5.63 24.70 16.30
CA ASP A 60 -6.19 24.82 14.95
C ASP A 60 -5.23 24.28 13.88
N LYS A 61 -3.94 24.58 14.00
CA LYS A 61 -2.91 24.04 13.11
C LYS A 61 -2.76 22.53 13.28
N ALA A 62 -2.78 22.03 14.51
CA ALA A 62 -2.71 20.60 14.76
C ALA A 62 -3.93 19.85 14.18
N PHE A 63 -5.13 20.42 14.32
CA PHE A 63 -6.35 19.87 13.75
C PHE A 63 -6.34 19.89 12.21
N SER A 64 -5.83 20.97 11.62
CA SER A 64 -5.65 21.08 10.16
C SER A 64 -4.68 20.03 9.63
N GLN A 65 -3.58 19.79 10.35
CA GLN A 65 -2.61 18.75 10.03
C GLN A 65 -3.22 17.35 10.16
N LEU A 66 -3.96 17.09 11.24
CA LEU A 66 -4.67 15.82 11.45
C LEU A 66 -5.68 15.57 10.31
N SER A 67 -6.48 16.57 9.97
CA SER A 67 -7.45 16.51 8.87
C SER A 67 -6.80 16.23 7.52
N ARG A 68 -5.60 16.80 7.27
CA ARG A 68 -4.82 16.52 6.06
C ARG A 68 -4.31 15.07 6.06
N LYS A 69 -3.78 14.58 7.19
CA LYS A 69 -3.32 13.19 7.32
C LYS A 69 -4.46 12.18 7.13
N LEU A 70 -5.62 12.42 7.75
CA LEU A 70 -6.82 11.58 7.59
C LEU A 70 -7.29 11.49 6.13
N ARG A 71 -7.25 12.60 5.40
CA ARG A 71 -7.56 12.62 3.96
C ARG A 71 -6.49 11.89 3.14
N ALA A 72 -5.21 12.08 3.44
CA ALA A 72 -4.12 11.42 2.73
C ALA A 72 -4.17 9.89 2.87
N GLU A 73 -4.55 9.38 4.04
CA GLU A 73 -4.73 7.94 4.27
C GLU A 73 -6.06 7.37 3.74
N GLY A 74 -6.94 8.24 3.21
CA GLY A 74 -8.26 7.88 2.72
C GLY A 74 -9.19 7.33 3.82
N MET A 75 -8.93 7.67 5.09
CA MET A 75 -9.72 7.15 6.22
C MET A 75 -11.18 7.61 6.16
N ILE A 76 -11.41 8.87 5.77
CA ILE A 76 -12.75 9.46 5.66
C ILE A 76 -13.58 8.70 4.61
N ASP A 77 -12.98 8.38 3.47
CA ASP A 77 -13.68 7.67 2.40
C ASP A 77 -13.94 6.21 2.79
N LYS A 78 -13.00 5.56 3.48
CA LYS A 78 -13.21 4.21 4.04
C LYS A 78 -14.34 4.16 5.05
N TRP A 79 -14.42 5.15 5.95
CA TRP A 79 -15.51 5.22 6.93
C TRP A 79 -16.85 5.47 6.26
N ARG A 80 -16.90 6.29 5.20
CA ARG A 80 -18.12 6.48 4.39
C ARG A 80 -18.54 5.20 3.69
N ASP A 81 -17.60 4.48 3.07
CA ASP A 81 -17.84 3.20 2.40
C ASP A 81 -18.35 2.11 3.35
N GLN A 82 -18.03 2.21 4.64
CA GLN A 82 -18.43 1.23 5.67
C GLN A 82 -19.87 1.44 6.18
N VAL A 83 -20.47 2.61 5.96
CA VAL A 83 -21.83 2.91 6.47
C VAL A 83 -22.88 2.01 5.82
N GLU A 84 -22.71 1.70 4.53
CA GLU A 84 -23.69 0.94 3.75
C GLU A 84 -23.05 -0.25 3.04
N PHE A 85 -23.70 -1.40 3.09
CA PHE A 85 -23.25 -2.57 2.33
C PHE A 85 -23.46 -2.35 0.82
N THR A 86 -22.36 -2.29 0.08
CA THR A 86 -22.37 -2.25 -1.38
C THR A 86 -21.95 -3.60 -1.95
N LYS A 87 -22.76 -4.15 -2.87
CA LYS A 87 -22.42 -5.39 -3.59
C LYS A 87 -21.05 -5.24 -4.30
N PRO A 88 -20.18 -6.27 -4.29
CA PRO A 88 -18.83 -6.15 -4.84
C PRO A 88 -18.79 -5.84 -6.33
N ALA A 89 -19.77 -6.34 -7.10
CA ALA A 89 -19.91 -6.01 -8.52
C ALA A 89 -20.16 -4.51 -8.74
N LEU A 90 -21.05 -3.91 -7.94
CA LEU A 90 -21.34 -2.48 -8.00
C LEU A 90 -20.11 -1.66 -7.61
N ARG A 91 -19.38 -2.09 -6.58
CA ARG A 91 -18.13 -1.44 -6.15
C ARG A 91 -17.08 -1.40 -7.28
N ARG A 92 -16.93 -2.48 -8.04
CA ARG A 92 -16.03 -2.52 -9.21
C ARG A 92 -16.43 -1.50 -10.27
N VAL A 93 -17.72 -1.38 -10.56
CA VAL A 93 -18.24 -0.41 -11.53
C VAL A 93 -18.00 1.03 -11.06
N LEU A 94 -18.24 1.31 -9.78
CA LEU A 94 -17.99 2.64 -9.21
C LEU A 94 -16.50 3.01 -9.30
N ASN A 95 -15.60 2.09 -8.93
CA ASN A 95 -14.15 2.32 -9.01
C ASN A 95 -13.68 2.57 -10.46
N GLN A 96 -14.24 1.84 -11.44
CA GLN A 96 -13.93 2.05 -12.85
C GLN A 96 -14.39 3.43 -13.33
N LYS A 97 -15.61 3.83 -12.99
CA LYS A 97 -16.16 5.16 -13.32
C LYS A 97 -15.32 6.27 -12.69
N GLU A 98 -14.94 6.11 -11.42
CA GLU A 98 -14.10 7.07 -10.73
C GLU A 98 -12.72 7.19 -11.38
N THR A 99 -12.09 6.07 -11.71
CA THR A 99 -10.78 6.05 -12.40
C THR A 99 -10.87 6.74 -13.76
N ALA A 100 -11.90 6.43 -14.55
CA ALA A 100 -12.13 7.08 -15.84
C ALA A 100 -12.35 8.60 -15.69
N HIS A 101 -13.10 9.02 -14.66
CA HIS A 101 -13.30 10.43 -14.34
C HIS A 101 -11.99 11.12 -13.97
N ARG A 102 -11.16 10.51 -13.11
CA ARG A 102 -9.84 11.04 -12.72
C ARG A 102 -8.95 11.24 -13.95
N LEU A 103 -8.85 10.25 -14.83
CA LEU A 103 -8.07 10.35 -16.07
C LEU A 103 -8.59 11.44 -17.00
N LYS A 104 -9.92 11.60 -17.12
CA LYS A 104 -10.52 12.67 -17.92
C LYS A 104 -10.14 14.05 -17.38
N VAL A 105 -10.22 14.23 -16.07
CA VAL A 105 -9.86 15.49 -15.40
C VAL A 105 -8.36 15.79 -15.54
N GLU A 106 -7.48 14.79 -15.40
CA GLU A 106 -6.04 14.96 -15.59
C GLU A 106 -5.69 15.38 -17.01
N ARG A 107 -6.27 14.72 -18.02
CA ARG A 107 -6.10 15.10 -19.43
C ARG A 107 -6.57 16.53 -19.69
N PHE A 108 -7.75 16.88 -19.15
CA PHE A 108 -8.28 18.23 -19.28
C PHE A 108 -7.37 19.28 -18.62
N ARG A 109 -6.86 19.00 -17.41
CA ARG A 109 -5.91 19.88 -16.72
C ARG A 109 -4.60 20.02 -17.48
N ALA A 110 -4.09 18.94 -18.07
CA ALA A 110 -2.88 18.98 -18.89
C ALA A 110 -3.07 19.85 -20.15
N LEU A 111 -4.21 19.69 -20.85
CA LEU A 111 -4.58 20.51 -21.99
C LEU A 111 -4.70 22.00 -21.60
N MET A 112 -5.41 22.31 -20.52
CA MET A 112 -5.54 23.68 -20.03
C MET A 112 -4.19 24.28 -19.62
N SER A 113 -3.35 23.51 -18.94
CA SER A 113 -1.99 23.96 -18.61
C SER A 113 -1.19 24.28 -19.87
N TRP A 114 -1.30 23.46 -20.91
CA TRP A 114 -0.66 23.70 -22.20
C TRP A 114 -1.19 24.96 -22.89
N VAL A 115 -2.51 25.14 -22.97
CA VAL A 115 -3.15 26.34 -23.56
C VAL A 115 -2.71 27.61 -22.81
N LEU A 116 -2.73 27.60 -21.48
CA LEU A 116 -2.34 28.76 -20.67
C LEU A 116 -0.86 29.09 -20.84
N LYS A 117 0.02 28.09 -20.90
CA LYS A 117 1.45 28.30 -21.18
C LYS A 117 1.68 28.86 -22.58
N ARG A 118 0.88 28.44 -23.56
CA ARG A 118 0.96 28.95 -24.94
C ARG A 118 0.52 30.41 -25.01
N LYS A 119 -0.62 30.74 -24.39
CA LYS A 119 -1.12 32.12 -24.27
C LYS A 119 -0.14 33.04 -23.55
N ALA A 120 0.48 32.58 -22.46
CA ALA A 120 1.47 33.35 -21.71
C ALA A 120 2.74 33.66 -22.54
N ARG A 121 3.03 32.86 -23.56
CA ARG A 121 4.14 33.08 -24.50
C ARG A 121 3.77 34.01 -25.67
N GLY A 122 2.53 34.49 -25.74
CA GLY A 122 2.05 35.39 -26.79
C GLY A 122 1.60 34.69 -28.08
N PHE A 123 1.32 33.39 -28.02
CA PHE A 123 0.70 32.62 -29.11
C PHE A 123 -0.80 32.41 -28.90
#